data_AF-A0A5M3MM09-F1
#
_entry.id   AF-A0A5M3MM09-F1
#
_cell.length_a   1.000
_cell.length_b   1.000
_cell.length_c   1.000
_cell.angle_alpha   90.00
_cell.angle_beta   90.00
_cell.angle_gamma   90.00
#
_symmetry.space_group_name_H-M   'P 1'
#
loop_
_entity.id
_entity.type
_entity.pdbx_description
1 polymer ?
#
loop_
_entity_poly.entity_id
_entity_poly.type
_entity_poly.pdbx_seq_one_letter_code
_entity_poly.pdbx_strand_id
1 'polypeptide(L)' 'VAASTAPAAFGGPLAYAACQTGCNTLAVACYAAAGFTFGTTIVAGPPAIVACNAALGTCMTACATVALFAPTP' A
#
# COMPACT_ATOMS: atom_id res chain seq x y z
N VAL A 1 21.90 -21.21 11.25
CA VAL A 1 21.25 -19.90 11.49
C VAL A 1 20.05 -20.16 12.39
N ALA A 2 20.12 -19.74 13.66
CA ALA A 2 19.03 -19.93 14.61
C ALA A 2 17.87 -18.99 14.26
N ALA A 3 16.67 -19.53 14.04
CA ALA A 3 15.47 -18.75 13.80
C ALA A 3 15.01 -18.13 15.12
N SER A 4 14.95 -16.80 15.16
CA SER A 4 14.45 -16.02 16.30
C SER A 4 12.96 -16.33 16.53
N THR A 5 12.61 -16.82 17.71
CA THR A 5 11.23 -17.04 18.18
C THR A 5 10.62 -15.81 18.84
N ALA A 6 11.12 -14.61 18.53
CA ALA A 6 10.48 -13.39 18.99
C ALA A 6 9.07 -13.31 18.38
N PRO A 7 8.03 -12.99 19.17
CA PRO A 7 6.71 -12.76 18.61
C PRO A 7 6.85 -11.67 17.53
N ALA A 8 6.28 -11.90 16.35
CA ALA A 8 6.21 -10.86 15.33
C ALA A 8 5.43 -9.71 15.95
N ALA A 9 6.13 -8.64 16.35
CA ALA A 9 5.47 -7.38 16.61
C ALA A 9 4.82 -6.97 15.28
N PHE A 10 3.51 -7.17 15.16
CA PHE A 10 2.69 -6.78 14.01
C PHE A 10 2.52 -5.24 13.94
N GLY A 11 3.52 -4.50 14.37
CA GLY A 11 3.54 -3.05 14.44
C GLY A 11 4.97 -2.55 14.26
N GLY A 12 5.11 -1.51 13.47
CA GLY A 12 6.35 -0.77 13.26
C GLY A 12 6.62 -0.42 11.79
N PRO A 13 7.72 0.31 11.53
CA PRO A 13 8.07 0.81 10.20
C PRO A 13 8.24 -0.29 9.13
N LEU A 14 8.69 -1.48 9.52
CA LEU A 14 8.86 -2.61 8.59
C LEU A 14 7.49 -3.17 8.14
N ALA A 15 6.53 -3.30 9.05
CA ALA A 15 5.18 -3.72 8.72
C ALA A 15 4.48 -2.67 7.83
N TYR A 16 4.70 -1.39 8.11
CA TYR A 16 4.23 -0.30 7.26
C TYR A 16 4.83 -0.40 5.85
N ALA A 17 6.15 -0.60 5.71
CA ALA A 17 6.81 -0.71 4.41
C ALA A 17 6.32 -1.91 3.58
N ALA A 18 6.12 -3.06 4.23
CA ALA A 18 5.54 -4.23 3.57
C ALA A 18 4.10 -3.97 3.10
N CYS A 19 3.27 -3.34 3.93
CA CYS A 19 1.90 -2.98 3.60
C CYS A 19 1.84 -1.97 2.44
N GLN A 20 2.69 -0.94 2.47
CA GLN A 20 2.81 0.02 1.37
C GLN A 20 3.18 -0.67 0.06
N THR A 21 4.10 -1.64 0.10
CA THR A 21 4.48 -2.41 -1.09
C THR A 21 3.26 -3.12 -1.68
N GLY A 22 2.43 -3.76 -0.83
CA GLY A 22 1.18 -4.39 -1.26
C GLY A 22 0.15 -3.41 -1.83
N CYS A 23 -0.02 -2.23 -1.23
CA CYS A 23 -0.92 -1.20 -1.78
C CYS A 23 -0.44 -0.72 -3.16
N ASN A 24 0.88 -0.57 -3.34
CA ASN A 24 1.44 -0.12 -4.61
C ASN A 24 1.32 -1.19 -5.70
N THR A 25 1.50 -2.48 -5.37
CA THR A 25 1.26 -3.57 -6.34
C THR A 25 -0.20 -3.63 -6.76
N LEU A 26 -1.14 -3.38 -5.84
CA LEU A 26 -2.56 -3.29 -6.17
C LEU A 26 -2.87 -2.08 -7.08
N ALA A 27 -2.25 -0.93 -6.83
CA ALA A 27 -2.38 0.24 -7.69
C ALA A 27 -1.87 -0.03 -9.12
N VAL A 28 -0.71 -0.70 -9.24
CA VAL A 28 -0.18 -1.13 -10.54
C VAL A 28 -1.17 -2.06 -11.26
N ALA A 29 -1.74 -3.04 -10.55
CA ALA A 29 -2.74 -3.94 -11.13
C ALA A 29 -4.01 -3.20 -11.58
N CYS A 30 -4.50 -2.24 -10.79
CA CYS A 30 -5.66 -1.42 -11.11
C CYS A 30 -5.43 -0.57 -12.37
N TYR A 31 -4.27 0.08 -12.45
CA TYR A 31 -3.85 0.84 -13.63
C TYR A 31 -3.74 -0.04 -14.87
N ALA A 32 -3.12 -1.22 -14.74
CA ALA A 32 -2.99 -2.17 -15.83
C ALA A 32 -4.35 -2.66 -16.34
N ALA A 33 -5.30 -2.95 -15.43
CA ALA A 33 -6.67 -3.30 -15.80
C ALA A 33 -7.40 -2.16 -16.53
N ALA A 34 -7.06 -0.91 -16.23
CA ALA A 34 -7.57 0.27 -16.93
C ALA A 34 -6.81 0.60 -18.24
N GLY A 35 -5.76 -0.15 -18.59
CA GLY A 35 -4.95 0.07 -19.78
C GLY A 35 -3.87 1.16 -19.64
N PHE A 36 -3.51 1.53 -18.42
CA PHE A 36 -2.50 2.57 -18.14
C PHE A 36 -1.28 2.00 -17.41
N THR A 37 -0.13 2.65 -17.58
CA THR A 37 1.08 2.34 -16.82
C THR A 37 1.18 3.24 -15.59
N PHE A 38 1.29 2.65 -14.40
CA PHE A 38 1.46 3.38 -13.15
C PHE A 38 2.75 4.21 -13.14
N GLY A 39 2.70 5.42 -12.59
CA GLY A 39 3.84 6.34 -12.51
C GLY A 39 4.10 7.18 -13.77
N THR A 40 3.27 7.05 -14.80
CA THR A 40 3.33 7.91 -15.99
C THR A 40 2.42 9.12 -15.85
N THR A 41 2.79 10.24 -16.48
CA THR A 41 1.93 11.42 -16.55
C THR A 41 0.81 11.21 -17.57
N ILE A 42 -0.43 11.47 -17.16
CA ILE A 42 -1.61 11.28 -18.01
C ILE A 42 -2.39 12.59 -18.05
N VAL A 43 -2.77 13.03 -19.25
CA VAL A 43 -3.57 14.26 -19.44
C VAL A 43 -5.01 14.02 -19.00
N ALA A 44 -5.61 15.03 -18.37
CA ALA A 44 -7.01 15.09 -17.95
C ALA A 44 -7.48 14.10 -16.86
N GLY A 45 -6.60 13.23 -16.34
CA GLY A 45 -6.91 12.38 -15.18
C GLY A 45 -8.13 11.46 -15.40
N PRO A 46 -8.00 10.37 -16.17
CA PRO A 46 -9.11 9.47 -16.47
C PRO A 46 -9.84 9.01 -15.20
N PRO A 47 -11.19 8.92 -15.18
CA PRO A 47 -11.94 8.60 -13.96
C PRO A 47 -11.51 7.28 -13.30
N ALA A 48 -11.18 6.25 -14.08
CA ALA A 48 -10.67 4.99 -13.58
C ALA A 48 -9.35 5.15 -12.81
N ILE A 49 -8.47 6.04 -13.27
CA ILE A 49 -7.18 6.32 -12.64
C ILE A 49 -7.36 7.12 -11.36
N VAL A 50 -8.28 8.08 -11.34
CA VAL A 50 -8.65 8.79 -10.11
C VAL A 50 -9.16 7.80 -9.06
N ALA A 51 -10.00 6.84 -9.44
CA ALA A 51 -10.49 5.79 -8.55
C ALA A 51 -9.37 4.87 -8.04
N CYS A 52 -8.46 4.41 -8.91
CA CYS A 52 -7.31 3.60 -8.50
C CYS A 52 -6.43 4.34 -7.46
N ASN A 53 -6.19 5.64 -7.64
CA ASN A 53 -5.43 6.44 -6.69
C ASN A 53 -6.17 6.69 -5.37
N ALA A 54 -7.48 6.90 -5.40
CA ALA A 54 -8.27 7.03 -4.19
C ALA A 54 -8.24 5.74 -3.35
N ALA A 55 -8.31 4.57 -4.02
CA ALA A 55 -8.16 3.28 -3.37
C ALA A 55 -6.74 3.09 -2.80
N LEU A 56 -5.70 3.46 -3.54
CA LEU A 56 -4.32 3.47 -3.08
C LEU A 56 -4.17 4.32 -1.80
N GLY A 57 -4.65 5.56 -1.80
CA GLY A 57 -4.59 6.45 -0.63
C GLY A 57 -5.31 5.89 0.58
N THR A 58 -6.46 5.25 0.38
CA THR A 58 -7.21 4.55 1.44
C THR A 58 -6.40 3.38 2.01
N CYS A 59 -5.81 2.56 1.15
CA CYS A 59 -4.96 1.43 1.54
C CYS A 59 -3.74 1.91 2.36
N MET A 60 -3.04 2.95 1.88
CA MET A 60 -1.89 3.53 2.57
C MET A 60 -2.26 4.12 3.94
N THR A 61 -3.42 4.78 4.03
CA THR A 61 -3.92 5.31 5.31
C THR A 61 -4.20 4.17 6.29
N ALA A 62 -4.83 3.09 5.83
CA ALA A 62 -5.05 1.91 6.64
C ALA A 62 -3.72 1.25 7.09
N CYS A 63 -2.72 1.17 6.20
CA CYS A 63 -1.38 0.70 6.57
C CYS A 63 -0.77 1.55 7.69
N ALA A 64 -0.87 2.87 7.59
CA ALA A 64 -0.34 3.76 8.62
C ALA A 64 -1.06 3.58 9.96
N THR A 65 -2.39 3.47 9.95
CA THR A 65 -3.16 3.29 11.20
C THR A 65 -2.82 1.97 11.88
N VAL A 66 -2.75 0.86 11.14
CA VAL A 66 -2.50 -0.46 11.75
C VAL A 66 -1.04 -0.70 12.09
N ALA A 67 -0.10 -0.18 11.30
CA ALA A 67 1.31 -0.49 11.47
C ALA A 67 2.10 0.57 12.24
N LEU A 68 1.66 1.83 12.28
CA LEU A 68 2.41 2.91 12.97
C LEU A 68 1.68 3.44 14.21
N PHE A 69 0.34 3.51 14.16
CA PHE A 69 -0.44 4.19 15.20
C PHE A 69 -1.24 3.24 16.09
N ALA A 70 -1.36 1.95 15.74
CA ALA A 70 -2.00 0.96 16.58
C ALA A 70 -1.18 0.75 17.87
N PRO A 71 -1.83 0.68 19.05
CA PRO A 71 -1.13 0.33 20.29
C PRO A 71 -0.51 -1.06 20.14
N THR A 72 0.82 -1.15 20.25
CA THR A 72 1.50 -2.43 20.40
C THR A 72 1.27 -2.95 21.82
N PRO A 73 0.83 -4.20 22.02
CA PRO A 73 0.69 -4.80 23.34
C PRO A 73 2.03 -4.91 24.09
#